data_AF-A0A431KXY9-F1
#
_entry.id   AF-A0A431KXY9-F1
#
_cell.length_a   1.000
_cell.length_b   1.000
_cell.length_c   1.000
_cell.angle_alpha   90.00
_cell.angle_beta   90.00
_cell.angle_gamma   90.00
#
_symmetry.space_group_name_H-M   'P 1'
#
loop_
_entity.id
_entity.type
_entity.pdbx_description
1 polymer ?
#
loop_
_entity_poly.entity_id
_entity_poly.type
_entity_poly.pdbx_seq_one_letter_code
_entity_poly.pdbx_strand_id
1 'polypeptide(L)'
;MDMKVGKKKLGLKEKYQHMTRGLGWETTYQSMDDVFPFVKYEGIKIHDWDKWEDPFRLTMDAYWKYQAEKERKLYAIIDAYAQNNGHLNVTDARYLNAIKLFLNGISPLEYMAHRGFAMTGRQFPGVGARVACLMQSLDEIRHAQTQIHSLSNYNKYYNGFHEYRHMLERVWYLSVPRSFFDDAVTAGPFEFMVAIG
;
A
#
# COMPACT_ATOMS: atom_id res chain seq x y z
N MET A 1 -45.77 28.20 -8.28
CA MET A 1 -44.70 28.79 -7.45
C MET A 1 -43.55 27.81 -7.46
N ASP A 2 -42.51 28.06 -8.26
CA ASP A 2 -41.29 27.26 -8.23
C ASP A 2 -40.54 27.57 -6.94
N MET A 3 -40.71 26.72 -5.92
CA MET A 3 -39.82 26.76 -4.76
C MET A 3 -38.42 26.44 -5.26
N LYS A 4 -37.56 27.47 -5.30
CA LYS A 4 -36.11 27.26 -5.39
C LYS A 4 -35.68 26.48 -4.16
N VAL A 5 -35.59 25.17 -4.28
CA VAL A 5 -34.97 24.31 -3.27
C VAL A 5 -33.54 24.82 -3.10
N GLY A 6 -33.25 25.45 -1.97
CA GLY A 6 -31.90 25.89 -1.64
C GLY A 6 -31.00 24.66 -1.64
N LYS A 7 -30.09 24.56 -2.61
CA LYS A 7 -29.12 23.46 -2.67
C LYS A 7 -28.29 23.52 -1.39
N LYS A 8 -28.60 22.65 -0.41
CA LYS A 8 -27.78 22.48 0.79
C LYS A 8 -26.38 22.07 0.33
N LYS A 9 -25.40 22.89 0.66
CA LYS A 9 -24.00 22.61 0.36
C LYS A 9 -23.54 21.44 1.24
N LEU A 10 -23.05 20.37 0.62
CA LEU A 10 -22.54 19.21 1.31
C LEU A 10 -21.36 19.57 2.22
N GLY A 11 -21.30 18.93 3.39
CA GLY A 11 -20.12 18.96 4.24
C GLY A 11 -18.92 18.26 3.58
N LEU A 12 -17.71 18.45 4.11
CA LEU A 12 -16.50 17.81 3.55
C LEU A 12 -16.58 16.28 3.59
N LYS A 13 -17.08 15.72 4.70
CA LYS A 13 -17.29 14.27 4.85
C LYS A 13 -18.26 13.73 3.81
N GLU A 14 -19.44 14.34 3.71
CA GLU A 14 -20.48 13.96 2.75
C GLU A 14 -19.99 14.08 1.30
N LYS A 15 -19.29 15.18 0.98
CA LYS A 15 -18.71 15.37 -0.35
C LYS A 15 -17.71 14.27 -0.70
N TYR A 16 -16.84 13.89 0.23
CA TYR A 16 -15.88 12.79 0.00
C TYR A 16 -16.60 11.45 -0.18
N GLN A 17 -17.62 11.16 0.63
CA GLN A 17 -18.44 9.97 0.49
C GLN A 17 -19.12 9.93 -0.89
N HIS A 18 -19.67 11.03 -1.38
CA HIS A 18 -20.25 11.09 -2.74
C HIS A 18 -19.25 10.85 -3.87
N MET A 19 -17.95 11.14 -3.65
CA MET A 19 -16.88 10.89 -4.63
C MET A 19 -16.27 9.48 -4.48
N THR A 20 -16.66 8.72 -3.46
CA THR A 20 -16.13 7.38 -3.17
C THR A 20 -17.28 6.39 -2.95
N ARG A 21 -17.80 6.30 -1.72
CA ARG A 21 -18.87 5.37 -1.32
C ARG A 21 -20.13 5.49 -2.17
N GLY A 22 -20.50 6.71 -2.56
CA GLY A 22 -21.65 6.98 -3.42
C GLY A 22 -21.53 6.45 -4.85
N LEU A 23 -20.38 5.87 -5.22
CA LEU A 23 -20.18 5.19 -6.50
C LEU A 23 -20.44 3.67 -6.42
N GLY A 24 -20.64 3.11 -5.21
CA GLY A 24 -21.04 1.72 -5.03
C GLY A 24 -22.54 1.49 -5.29
N TRP A 25 -22.93 0.25 -5.53
CA TRP A 25 -24.33 -0.14 -5.72
C TRP A 25 -24.58 -1.57 -5.24
N GLU A 26 -25.85 -1.88 -4.95
CA GLU A 26 -26.32 -3.24 -4.68
C GLU A 26 -26.46 -4.03 -5.98
N THR A 27 -25.92 -5.25 -6.01
CA THR A 27 -25.88 -6.06 -7.22
C THR A 27 -27.26 -6.65 -7.54
N THR A 28 -27.62 -6.70 -8.83
CA THR A 28 -28.91 -7.23 -9.29
C THR A 28 -28.81 -8.52 -10.10
N TYR A 29 -27.72 -8.71 -10.85
CA TYR A 29 -27.52 -9.85 -11.75
C TYR A 29 -26.61 -10.95 -11.17
N GLN A 30 -25.97 -10.69 -10.03
CA GLN A 30 -25.11 -11.61 -9.29
C GLN A 30 -25.37 -11.40 -7.80
N SER A 31 -25.23 -12.47 -7.00
CA SER A 31 -25.36 -12.32 -5.55
C SER A 31 -24.17 -11.52 -4.99
N MET A 32 -24.40 -10.71 -3.94
CA MET A 32 -23.30 -9.98 -3.29
C MET A 32 -22.25 -10.93 -2.71
N ASP A 33 -22.65 -12.13 -2.29
CA ASP A 33 -21.76 -13.16 -1.77
C ASP A 33 -20.81 -13.70 -2.84
N ASP A 34 -21.29 -13.89 -4.07
CA ASP A 34 -20.43 -14.31 -5.19
C ASP A 34 -19.47 -13.19 -5.62
N VAL A 35 -19.88 -11.93 -5.48
CA VAL A 35 -19.04 -10.77 -5.78
C VAL A 35 -17.97 -10.53 -4.70
N PHE A 36 -18.25 -10.86 -3.44
CA PHE A 36 -17.35 -10.70 -2.30
C PHE A 36 -17.24 -12.01 -1.47
N PRO A 37 -16.61 -13.06 -2.03
CA PRO A 37 -16.69 -14.41 -1.48
C PRO A 37 -15.86 -14.64 -0.21
N PHE A 38 -14.92 -13.73 0.11
CA PHE A 38 -13.93 -13.97 1.17
C PHE A 38 -14.29 -13.36 2.53
N VAL A 39 -15.40 -12.65 2.67
CA VAL A 39 -15.70 -11.91 3.92
C VAL A 39 -16.53 -12.68 4.95
N LYS A 40 -16.79 -13.98 4.72
CA LYS A 40 -17.62 -14.79 5.63
C LYS A 40 -16.85 -15.89 6.37
N TYR A 41 -15.84 -16.48 5.73
CA TYR A 41 -15.24 -17.71 6.24
C TYR A 41 -14.41 -17.51 7.52
N GLU A 42 -13.95 -16.28 7.77
CA GLU A 42 -13.21 -15.91 8.99
C GLU A 42 -14.10 -15.77 10.23
N GLY A 43 -15.43 -15.88 10.08
CA GLY A 43 -16.39 -15.77 11.19
C GLY A 43 -16.67 -14.34 11.67
N ILE A 44 -16.03 -13.33 11.08
CA ILE A 44 -16.27 -11.91 11.37
C ILE A 44 -17.60 -11.46 10.76
N LYS A 45 -18.40 -10.74 11.55
CA LYS A 45 -19.72 -10.22 11.14
C LYS A 45 -19.70 -8.70 11.13
N ILE A 46 -19.78 -8.12 9.93
CA ILE A 46 -20.00 -6.68 9.76
C ILE A 46 -21.49 -6.44 9.65
N HIS A 47 -22.05 -5.73 10.63
CA HIS A 47 -23.48 -5.44 10.69
C HIS A 47 -23.89 -4.30 9.74
N ASP A 48 -23.01 -3.32 9.54
CA ASP A 48 -23.31 -2.11 8.79
C ASP A 48 -22.02 -1.47 8.27
N TRP A 49 -21.78 -1.58 6.96
CA TRP A 49 -20.61 -0.97 6.31
C TRP A 49 -20.70 0.55 6.19
N ASP A 50 -21.89 1.14 6.31
CA ASP A 50 -22.06 2.60 6.21
C ASP A 50 -21.53 3.32 7.45
N LYS A 51 -21.38 2.60 8.57
CA LYS A 51 -20.71 3.09 9.79
C LYS A 51 -19.20 3.22 9.70
N TRP A 52 -18.58 2.79 8.59
CA TRP A 52 -17.16 3.03 8.36
C TRP A 52 -16.88 4.54 8.45
N GLU A 53 -15.76 4.95 9.03
CA GLU A 53 -15.27 6.32 9.00
C GLU A 53 -14.01 6.37 8.15
N ASP A 54 -14.00 7.20 7.10
CA ASP A 54 -12.83 7.26 6.21
C ASP A 54 -11.60 7.77 7.00
N PRO A 55 -10.51 6.99 7.08
CA PRO A 55 -9.34 7.34 7.88
C PRO A 55 -8.61 8.56 7.32
N PHE A 56 -8.76 8.81 6.01
CA PHE A 56 -8.32 9.99 5.31
C PHE A 56 -9.30 10.34 4.18
N ARG A 57 -9.22 11.57 3.66
CA ARG A 57 -10.15 12.09 2.64
C ARG A 57 -9.40 12.69 1.46
N LEU A 58 -8.56 11.88 0.82
CA LEU A 58 -7.79 12.24 -0.36
C LEU A 58 -8.49 11.72 -1.61
N THR A 59 -8.83 12.62 -2.52
CA THR A 59 -9.27 12.28 -3.88
C THR A 59 -8.06 11.99 -4.77
N MET A 60 -8.27 11.31 -5.89
CA MET A 60 -7.16 10.90 -6.77
C MET A 60 -6.36 12.09 -7.32
N ASP A 61 -7.01 13.20 -7.66
CA ASP A 61 -6.34 14.43 -8.10
C ASP A 61 -5.43 15.01 -7.00
N ALA A 62 -5.89 15.00 -5.75
CA ALA A 62 -5.10 15.45 -4.61
C ALA A 62 -3.93 14.49 -4.35
N TYR A 63 -4.17 13.18 -4.36
CA TYR A 63 -3.13 12.17 -4.16
C TYR A 63 -2.03 12.30 -5.21
N TRP A 64 -2.38 12.33 -6.49
CA TRP A 64 -1.39 12.49 -7.56
C TRP A 64 -0.60 13.78 -7.43
N LYS A 65 -1.27 14.91 -7.13
CA LYS A 65 -0.59 16.19 -6.93
C LYS A 65 0.45 16.14 -5.82
N TYR A 66 0.09 15.60 -4.66
CA TYR A 66 1.01 15.55 -3.52
C TYR A 66 2.12 14.51 -3.69
N GLN A 67 1.80 13.32 -4.21
CA GLN A 67 2.81 12.27 -4.39
C GLN A 67 3.78 12.61 -5.51
N ALA A 68 3.32 13.20 -6.62
CA ALA A 68 4.22 13.63 -7.70
C ALA A 68 5.28 14.63 -7.22
N GLU A 69 4.90 15.58 -6.35
CA GLU A 69 5.84 16.54 -5.78
C GLU A 69 6.87 15.89 -4.83
N LYS A 70 6.46 14.84 -4.09
CA LYS A 70 7.38 14.04 -3.26
C LYS A 70 8.36 13.26 -4.15
N GLU A 71 7.86 12.56 -5.16
CA GLU A 71 8.71 11.77 -6.06
C GLU A 71 9.70 12.67 -6.82
N ARG A 72 9.27 13.82 -7.33
CA ARG A 72 10.16 14.78 -8.01
C ARG A 72 11.36 15.18 -7.15
N LYS A 73 11.14 15.47 -5.87
CA LYS A 73 12.23 15.83 -4.94
C LYS A 73 13.10 14.62 -4.59
N LEU A 74 12.47 13.47 -4.35
CA LEU A 74 13.18 12.24 -4.02
C LEU A 74 14.16 11.84 -5.13
N TYR A 75 13.70 11.76 -6.38
CA TYR A 75 14.55 11.34 -7.49
C TYR A 75 15.65 12.37 -7.81
N ALA A 76 15.38 13.66 -7.66
CA ALA A 76 16.43 14.68 -7.76
C ALA A 76 17.56 14.46 -6.74
N ILE A 77 17.22 14.03 -5.51
CA ILE A 77 18.20 13.70 -4.47
C ILE A 77 18.93 12.39 -4.80
N ILE A 78 18.23 11.35 -5.26
CA ILE A 78 18.84 10.07 -5.65
C ILE A 78 19.86 10.29 -6.77
N ASP A 79 19.51 11.06 -7.79
CA ASP A 79 20.38 11.39 -8.91
C ASP A 79 21.61 12.16 -8.44
N ALA A 80 21.41 13.21 -7.63
CA ALA A 80 22.52 13.98 -7.06
C ALA A 80 23.42 13.11 -6.16
N TYR A 81 22.84 12.21 -5.36
CA TYR A 81 23.59 11.29 -4.52
C TYR A 81 24.47 10.34 -5.33
N ALA A 82 23.93 9.79 -6.43
CA ALA A 82 24.68 8.93 -7.33
C ALA A 82 25.78 9.72 -8.08
N GLN A 83 25.44 10.92 -8.61
CA GLN A 83 26.36 11.78 -9.35
C GLN A 83 27.58 12.20 -8.51
N ASN A 84 27.38 12.44 -7.21
CA ASN A 84 28.43 12.92 -6.31
C ASN A 84 29.11 11.80 -5.52
N ASN A 85 28.96 10.53 -5.93
CA ASN A 85 29.49 9.36 -5.22
C ASN A 85 29.17 9.40 -3.71
N GLY A 86 27.93 9.76 -3.34
CA GLY A 86 27.54 9.96 -1.95
C GLY A 86 27.72 8.73 -1.05
N HIS A 87 27.85 7.53 -1.64
CA HIS A 87 28.16 6.30 -0.92
C HIS A 87 29.54 6.31 -0.25
N LEU A 88 30.47 7.16 -0.69
CA LEU A 88 31.77 7.35 -0.05
C LEU A 88 31.70 8.19 1.23
N ASN A 89 30.58 8.88 1.45
CA ASN A 89 30.37 9.77 2.60
C ASN A 89 29.63 9.08 3.76
N VAL A 90 29.36 7.77 3.67
CA VAL A 90 28.86 7.00 4.82
C VAL A 90 29.96 6.83 5.86
N THR A 91 29.59 6.74 7.13
CA THR A 91 30.55 6.72 8.25
C THR A 91 31.53 5.55 8.21
N ASP A 92 31.05 4.35 7.87
CA ASP A 92 31.83 3.12 7.81
C ASP A 92 31.16 2.11 6.88
N ALA A 93 31.92 1.36 6.09
CA ALA A 93 31.37 0.35 5.18
C ALA A 93 30.53 -0.75 5.88
N ARG A 94 30.75 -0.98 7.18
CA ARG A 94 29.95 -1.90 8.01
C ARG A 94 28.48 -1.48 8.10
N TYR A 95 28.18 -0.17 7.98
CA TYR A 95 26.80 0.34 7.90
C TYR A 95 26.00 -0.34 6.78
N LEU A 96 26.67 -0.65 5.66
CA LEU A 96 26.03 -1.26 4.51
C LEU A 96 25.46 -2.65 4.79
N ASN A 97 25.92 -3.35 5.84
CA ASN A 97 25.32 -4.63 6.21
C ASN A 97 23.88 -4.48 6.71
N ALA A 98 23.56 -3.38 7.40
CA ALA A 98 22.18 -3.08 7.78
C ALA A 98 21.31 -2.81 6.54
N ILE A 99 21.87 -2.11 5.56
CA ILE A 99 21.16 -1.79 4.31
C ILE A 99 20.96 -3.04 3.43
N LYS A 100 21.91 -3.99 3.44
CA LYS A 100 21.72 -5.31 2.82
C LYS A 100 20.56 -6.05 3.47
N LEU A 101 20.49 -6.09 4.80
CA LEU A 101 19.37 -6.73 5.50
C LEU A 101 18.04 -6.07 5.12
N PHE A 102 18.00 -4.73 5.03
CA PHE A 102 16.83 -3.99 4.63
C PHE A 102 16.37 -4.34 3.20
N LEU A 103 17.27 -4.27 2.21
CA LEU A 103 16.90 -4.56 0.81
C LEU A 103 16.47 -6.01 0.61
N ASN A 104 17.12 -6.95 1.29
CA ASN A 104 16.85 -8.38 1.10
C ASN A 104 15.66 -8.87 1.93
N GLY A 105 15.41 -8.28 3.10
CA GLY A 105 14.40 -8.76 4.04
C GLY A 105 13.15 -7.89 4.17
N ILE A 106 13.23 -6.58 3.91
CA ILE A 106 12.12 -5.63 4.13
C ILE A 106 11.54 -5.12 2.82
N SER A 107 12.37 -4.64 1.88
CA SER A 107 11.86 -4.09 0.62
C SER A 107 10.97 -5.05 -0.20
N PRO A 108 11.21 -6.38 -0.21
CA PRO A 108 10.28 -7.30 -0.84
C PRO A 108 8.91 -7.39 -0.14
N LEU A 109 8.88 -7.15 1.18
CA LEU A 109 7.65 -7.17 1.96
C LEU A 109 6.74 -5.99 1.63
N GLU A 110 7.29 -4.84 1.24
CA GLU A 110 6.51 -3.71 0.71
C GLU A 110 5.73 -4.14 -0.54
N TYR A 111 6.38 -4.93 -1.41
CA TYR A 111 5.72 -5.49 -2.59
C TYR A 111 4.66 -6.55 -2.24
N MET A 112 4.88 -7.32 -1.17
CA MET A 112 3.87 -8.26 -0.66
C MET A 112 2.68 -7.52 -0.03
N ALA A 113 2.93 -6.48 0.76
CA ALA A 113 1.92 -5.61 1.35
C ALA A 113 1.07 -4.95 0.26
N HIS A 114 1.70 -4.43 -0.79
CA HIS A 114 1.00 -3.92 -1.98
C HIS A 114 -0.03 -4.93 -2.52
N ARG A 115 0.38 -6.19 -2.68
CA ARG A 115 -0.49 -7.26 -3.18
C ARG A 115 -1.61 -7.61 -2.19
N GLY A 116 -1.28 -7.70 -0.90
CA GLY A 116 -2.26 -7.94 0.17
C GLY A 116 -3.34 -6.86 0.21
N PHE A 117 -2.93 -5.58 0.25
CA PHE A 117 -3.86 -4.45 0.22
C PHE A 117 -4.64 -4.35 -1.09
N ALA A 118 -4.06 -4.72 -2.23
CA ALA A 118 -4.78 -4.78 -3.51
C ALA A 118 -5.89 -5.85 -3.48
N MET A 119 -5.59 -7.04 -2.94
CA MET A 119 -6.57 -8.10 -2.76
C MET A 119 -7.68 -7.66 -1.81
N THR A 120 -7.33 -7.18 -0.62
CA THR A 120 -8.28 -6.71 0.39
C THR A 120 -9.12 -5.53 -0.13
N GLY A 121 -8.50 -4.62 -0.88
CA GLY A 121 -9.16 -3.52 -1.57
C GLY A 121 -10.16 -3.94 -2.64
N ARG A 122 -10.10 -5.20 -3.12
CA ARG A 122 -11.15 -5.82 -3.92
C ARG A 122 -12.19 -6.55 -3.07
N GLN A 123 -11.79 -7.22 -1.99
CA GLN A 123 -12.65 -8.17 -1.30
C GLN A 123 -13.63 -7.57 -0.29
N PHE A 124 -13.39 -6.37 0.25
CA PHE A 124 -14.36 -5.77 1.17
C PHE A 124 -15.62 -5.22 0.45
N PRO A 125 -16.85 -5.56 0.91
CA PRO A 125 -18.08 -4.96 0.40
C PRO A 125 -18.20 -3.45 0.67
N GLY A 126 -17.62 -2.96 1.78
CA GLY A 126 -17.62 -1.54 2.10
C GLY A 126 -16.72 -0.72 1.18
N VAL A 127 -17.31 0.14 0.35
CA VAL A 127 -16.58 0.95 -0.64
C VAL A 127 -15.50 1.84 0.01
N GLY A 128 -15.79 2.41 1.18
CA GLY A 128 -14.83 3.26 1.90
C GLY A 128 -13.58 2.50 2.34
N ALA A 129 -13.76 1.28 2.85
CA ALA A 129 -12.66 0.39 3.20
C ALA A 129 -11.86 -0.03 1.95
N ARG A 130 -12.54 -0.32 0.82
CA ARG A 130 -11.87 -0.61 -0.45
C ARG A 130 -10.97 0.51 -0.91
N VAL A 131 -11.49 1.75 -0.94
CA VAL A 131 -10.69 2.92 -1.37
C VAL A 131 -9.49 3.10 -0.45
N ALA A 132 -9.67 2.98 0.88
CA ALA A 132 -8.55 3.08 1.81
C ALA A 132 -7.47 2.03 1.54
N CYS A 133 -7.85 0.76 1.37
CA CYS A 133 -6.92 -0.32 1.06
C CYS A 133 -6.22 -0.12 -0.30
N LEU A 134 -6.93 0.33 -1.34
CA LEU A 134 -6.34 0.58 -2.65
C LEU A 134 -5.33 1.74 -2.61
N MET A 135 -5.60 2.77 -1.82
CA MET A 135 -4.66 3.87 -1.60
C MET A 135 -3.41 3.41 -0.84
N GLN A 136 -3.59 2.56 0.18
CA GLN A 136 -2.46 1.92 0.87
C GLN A 136 -1.65 1.05 -0.11
N SER A 137 -2.31 0.25 -0.93
CA SER A 137 -1.66 -0.58 -1.95
C SER A 137 -0.79 0.27 -2.91
N LEU A 138 -1.26 1.45 -3.32
CA LEU A 138 -0.47 2.38 -4.14
C LEU A 138 0.75 2.94 -3.38
N ASP A 139 0.61 3.22 -2.10
CA ASP A 139 1.73 3.67 -1.28
C ASP A 139 2.77 2.55 -1.08
N GLU A 140 2.38 1.29 -0.91
CA GLU A 140 3.34 0.19 -0.73
C GLU A 140 4.11 -0.18 -2.00
N ILE A 141 3.48 -0.09 -3.19
CA ILE A 141 4.24 -0.27 -4.44
C ILE A 141 5.23 0.88 -4.64
N ARG A 142 4.86 2.09 -4.22
CA ARG A 142 5.77 3.25 -4.21
C ARG A 142 6.94 3.00 -3.24
N HIS A 143 6.69 2.49 -2.03
CA HIS A 143 7.75 2.13 -1.09
C HIS A 143 8.69 1.09 -1.68
N ALA A 144 8.17 -0.02 -2.22
CA ALA A 144 8.98 -1.07 -2.84
C ALA A 144 9.90 -0.50 -3.93
N GLN A 145 9.34 0.27 -4.87
CA GLN A 145 10.10 0.84 -6.00
C GLN A 145 11.13 1.86 -5.55
N THR A 146 10.73 2.82 -4.70
CA THR A 146 11.63 3.89 -4.24
C THR A 146 12.77 3.35 -3.38
N GLN A 147 12.53 2.33 -2.55
CA GLN A 147 13.59 1.65 -1.80
C GLN A 147 14.58 0.96 -2.74
N ILE A 148 14.10 0.22 -3.76
CA ILE A 148 14.98 -0.40 -4.78
C ILE A 148 15.83 0.65 -5.49
N HIS A 149 15.22 1.75 -5.95
CA HIS A 149 15.94 2.81 -6.66
C HIS A 149 16.94 3.53 -5.77
N SER A 150 16.58 3.83 -4.52
CA SER A 150 17.46 4.50 -3.55
C SER A 150 18.70 3.65 -3.22
N LEU A 151 18.56 2.32 -3.22
CA LEU A 151 19.63 1.39 -2.91
C LEU A 151 20.39 0.89 -4.15
N SER A 152 19.92 1.24 -5.35
CA SER A 152 20.54 0.82 -6.63
C SER A 152 21.99 1.26 -6.76
N ASN A 153 22.35 2.44 -6.21
CA ASN A 153 23.71 2.93 -6.26
C ASN A 153 24.67 2.07 -5.43
N TYR A 154 24.25 1.60 -4.24
CA TYR A 154 25.06 0.71 -3.44
C TYR A 154 25.29 -0.64 -4.12
N ASN A 155 24.30 -1.16 -4.85
CA ASN A 155 24.44 -2.41 -5.60
C ASN A 155 25.55 -2.36 -6.67
N LYS A 156 25.87 -1.18 -7.20
CA LYS A 156 26.96 -1.03 -8.20
C LYS A 156 28.35 -1.23 -7.59
N TYR A 157 28.52 -0.89 -6.31
CA TYR A 157 29.84 -0.78 -5.68
C TYR A 157 30.09 -1.80 -4.55
N TYR A 158 29.04 -2.44 -4.04
CA TYR A 158 29.13 -3.30 -2.86
C TYR A 158 28.39 -4.64 -3.05
N ASN A 159 28.92 -5.68 -2.41
CA ASN A 159 28.35 -7.02 -2.46
C ASN A 159 27.09 -7.17 -1.60
N GLY A 160 26.28 -8.19 -1.91
CA GLY A 160 25.11 -8.59 -1.11
C GLY A 160 23.83 -7.77 -1.36
N PHE A 161 23.84 -6.88 -2.35
CA PHE A 161 22.67 -6.14 -2.82
C PHE A 161 22.04 -6.72 -4.10
N HIS A 162 22.74 -7.65 -4.76
CA HIS A 162 22.26 -8.33 -5.95
C HIS A 162 21.25 -9.43 -5.58
N GLU A 163 20.40 -9.83 -6.53
CA GLU A 163 19.51 -10.99 -6.41
C GLU A 163 18.55 -10.97 -5.19
N TYR A 164 18.22 -9.79 -4.64
CA TYR A 164 17.46 -9.67 -3.40
C TYR A 164 16.11 -10.41 -3.40
N ARG A 165 15.42 -10.48 -4.55
CA ARG A 165 14.18 -11.27 -4.70
C ARG A 165 14.44 -12.77 -4.63
N HIS A 166 15.47 -13.24 -5.34
CA HIS A 166 15.85 -14.64 -5.36
C HIS A 166 16.35 -15.11 -3.98
N MET A 167 17.07 -14.24 -3.27
CA MET A 167 17.58 -14.49 -1.92
C MET A 167 16.46 -14.58 -0.88
N LEU A 168 15.47 -13.67 -0.90
CA LEU A 168 14.34 -13.72 0.04
C LEU A 168 13.67 -15.10 0.07
N GLU A 169 13.57 -15.75 -1.08
CA GLU A 169 12.91 -17.03 -1.19
C GLU A 169 13.72 -18.23 -0.67
N ARG A 170 15.04 -18.08 -0.46
CA ARG A 170 15.98 -19.22 -0.31
C ARG A 170 16.94 -19.10 0.86
N VAL A 171 17.32 -17.89 1.24
CA VAL A 171 18.29 -17.67 2.32
C VAL A 171 17.60 -17.88 3.66
N TRP A 172 18.20 -18.72 4.51
CA TRP A 172 17.59 -19.21 5.75
C TRP A 172 17.09 -18.11 6.68
N TYR A 173 17.86 -17.04 6.93
CA TYR A 173 17.42 -16.00 7.86
C TYR A 173 16.35 -15.08 7.25
N LEU A 174 16.22 -15.07 5.91
CA LEU A 174 15.17 -14.35 5.20
C LEU A 174 13.85 -15.13 5.20
N SER A 175 13.84 -16.40 5.61
CA SER A 175 12.58 -17.12 5.85
C SER A 175 11.78 -16.47 6.98
N VAL A 176 12.42 -15.76 7.91
CA VAL A 176 11.73 -15.06 9.02
C VAL A 176 10.80 -13.96 8.48
N PRO A 177 11.29 -12.90 7.81
CA PRO A 177 10.40 -11.87 7.26
C PRO A 177 9.45 -12.43 6.19
N ARG A 178 9.93 -13.38 5.37
CA ARG A 178 9.09 -14.00 4.33
C ARG A 178 7.90 -14.74 4.94
N SER A 179 8.14 -15.65 5.89
CA SER A 179 7.07 -16.47 6.47
C SER A 179 6.02 -15.62 7.18
N PHE A 180 6.43 -14.54 7.86
CA PHE A 180 5.50 -13.60 8.49
C PHE A 180 4.51 -13.01 7.47
N PHE A 181 4.99 -12.55 6.31
CA PHE A 181 4.10 -12.01 5.29
C PHE A 181 3.38 -13.08 4.48
N ASP A 182 4.00 -14.24 4.22
CA ASP A 182 3.34 -15.37 3.56
C ASP A 182 2.12 -15.81 4.41
N ASP A 183 2.23 -15.84 5.74
CA ASP A 183 1.12 -16.08 6.66
C ASP A 183 0.03 -15.01 6.49
N ALA A 184 0.38 -13.73 6.67
CA ALA A 184 -0.58 -12.64 6.59
C ALA A 184 -1.32 -12.53 5.23
N VAL A 185 -0.63 -12.72 4.09
CA VAL A 185 -1.24 -12.57 2.75
C VAL A 185 -1.97 -13.82 2.27
N THR A 186 -1.80 -14.96 2.94
CA THR A 186 -2.57 -16.18 2.66
C THR A 186 -3.76 -16.35 3.62
N ALA A 187 -3.79 -15.59 4.71
CA ALA A 187 -4.94 -15.42 5.58
C ALA A 187 -6.11 -14.70 4.88
N GLY A 188 -7.23 -14.55 5.59
CA GLY A 188 -8.37 -13.82 5.08
C GLY A 188 -8.27 -12.30 5.17
N PRO A 189 -9.16 -11.58 4.47
CA PRO A 189 -9.08 -10.12 4.38
C PRO A 189 -9.21 -9.43 5.74
N PHE A 190 -9.95 -9.99 6.71
CA PHE A 190 -10.04 -9.38 8.05
C PHE A 190 -8.78 -9.65 8.87
N GLU A 191 -8.27 -10.87 8.87
CA GLU A 191 -7.02 -11.22 9.56
C GLU A 191 -5.83 -10.43 8.99
N PHE A 192 -5.73 -10.32 7.66
CA PHE A 192 -4.73 -9.48 7.00
C PHE A 192 -4.78 -8.03 7.48
N MET A 193 -5.99 -7.44 7.58
CA MET A 193 -6.14 -6.07 8.08
C MET A 193 -5.77 -5.93 9.56
N VAL A 194 -5.97 -6.95 10.38
CA VAL A 194 -5.54 -6.90 11.79
C VAL A 194 -4.02 -7.08 11.91
N ALA A 195 -3.42 -7.93 11.06
CA ALA A 195 -2.00 -8.22 11.08
C ALA A 195 -1.14 -7.08 10.51
N ILE A 196 -1.61 -6.42 9.45
CA ILE A 196 -0.82 -5.48 8.63
C ILE A 196 -1.46 -4.07 8.53
N GLY A 197 -2.79 -3.98 8.62
CA GLY A 197 -3.60 -2.82 8.23
C GLY A 197 -3.71 -1.66 9.22
#